data_AF-A0A8H3U1Z7-F1
#
_entry.id   AF-A0A8H3U1Z7-F1
#
_cell.length_a   1.000
_cell.length_b   1.000
_cell.length_c   1.000
_cell.angle_alpha   90.00
_cell.angle_beta   90.00
_cell.angle_gamma   90.00
#
_symmetry.space_group_name_H-M   'P 1'
#
loop_
_entity.id
_entity.type
_entity.pdbx_description
1 polymer ?
#
loop_
_entity_poly.entity_id
_entity_poly.type
_entity_poly.pdbx_seq_one_letter_code
_entity_poly.pdbx_strand_id
1 'polypeptide(L)'
;MAATQEPFNPLSRVGWAKQLGETAPEFLRRVPPLTTLTSDGWIWCANPYARRDKKPEDVDAAYVTRMRQLLAAYIDKKTKIAQQNPTMAPGTITRRLLPERERLKDDIYEGAKKANMTCGKWMLFPTTADTPKVWLQVVEAVSAGKLGVMAKVATECKQSSNERLICIYTEDFTNVVDVRRQLETMADLHLVQRQGGRPIYYKADAYTCLDIYSDNPYGLKASQYSSKDIFAMPETKNKSAESRPQKRLTDGEFFKTRESPFKKR
;
A
#
# COMPACT_ATOMS: atom_id res chain seq x y z
N MET A 1 15.61 24.93 16.74
CA MET A 1 15.98 24.35 15.43
C MET A 1 15.74 22.85 15.53
N ALA A 2 14.85 22.27 14.72
CA ALA A 2 14.67 20.82 14.71
C ALA A 2 15.99 20.18 14.25
N ALA A 3 16.53 19.24 15.01
CA ALA A 3 17.73 18.52 14.63
C ALA A 3 17.51 17.87 13.26
N THR A 4 18.28 18.29 12.26
CA THR A 4 18.27 17.63 10.94
C THR A 4 18.74 16.21 11.13
N GLN A 5 17.80 15.26 11.01
CA GLN A 5 18.10 13.84 11.11
C GLN A 5 19.12 13.46 10.04
N GLU A 6 20.21 12.79 10.45
CA GLU A 6 21.22 12.34 9.50
C GLU A 6 20.60 11.40 8.45
N PRO A 7 21.01 11.51 7.17
CA PRO A 7 20.58 10.59 6.11
C PRO A 7 20.83 9.14 6.52
N PHE A 8 19.80 8.30 6.42
CA PHE A 8 19.87 6.88 6.77
C PHE A 8 19.31 6.00 5.67
N ASN A 9 20.08 4.99 5.26
CA ASN A 9 19.62 4.01 4.27
C ASN A 9 19.32 2.66 4.95
N PRO A 10 18.05 2.25 5.09
CA PRO A 10 17.70 0.94 5.66
C PRO A 10 18.17 -0.25 4.80
N LEU A 11 18.55 0.00 3.54
CA LEU A 11 19.05 -0.98 2.58
C LEU A 11 20.58 -0.87 2.40
N SER A 12 21.27 -0.28 3.37
CA SER A 12 22.73 -0.30 3.38
C SER A 12 23.22 -1.74 3.26
N ARG A 13 24.15 -2.01 2.34
CA ARG A 13 24.71 -3.35 2.03
C ARG A 13 23.85 -4.25 1.13
N VAL A 14 22.64 -3.85 0.76
CA VAL A 14 21.90 -4.56 -0.30
C VAL A 14 22.53 -4.18 -1.64
N GLY A 15 23.19 -5.14 -2.29
CA GLY A 15 24.00 -4.91 -3.50
C GLY A 15 23.22 -4.33 -4.68
N TRP A 16 21.91 -4.55 -4.74
CA TRP A 16 21.00 -4.03 -5.76
C TRP A 16 20.11 -2.88 -5.25
N ALA A 17 20.49 -2.25 -4.14
CA ALA A 17 19.87 -1.02 -3.66
C ALA A 17 20.80 0.18 -3.88
N LYS A 18 20.21 1.37 -4.06
CA LYS A 18 20.94 2.63 -4.07
C LYS A 18 21.60 2.87 -2.71
N GLN A 19 22.88 3.22 -2.70
CA GLN A 19 23.66 3.58 -1.52
C GLN A 19 23.73 5.10 -1.32
N LEU A 20 24.08 5.56 -0.11
CA LEU A 20 24.14 6.99 0.21
C LEU A 20 25.29 7.71 -0.51
N GLY A 21 26.42 7.01 -0.68
CA GLY A 21 27.65 7.58 -1.25
C GLY A 21 27.70 7.62 -2.78
N GLU A 22 26.63 7.25 -3.47
CA GLU A 22 26.56 7.29 -4.94
C GLU A 22 25.42 8.19 -5.42
N THR A 23 25.60 8.79 -6.58
CA THR A 23 24.56 9.52 -7.31
C THR A 23 23.58 8.55 -7.97
N ALA A 24 22.40 9.04 -8.39
CA ALA A 24 21.44 8.21 -9.11
C ALA A 24 22.00 7.65 -10.44
N PRO A 25 22.73 8.42 -11.28
CA PRO A 25 23.38 7.87 -12.47
C PRO A 25 24.44 6.81 -12.17
N GLU A 26 25.26 6.99 -11.13
CA GLU A 26 26.24 5.98 -10.71
C GLU A 26 25.56 4.69 -10.28
N PHE A 27 24.46 4.80 -9.53
CA PHE A 27 23.64 3.66 -9.13
C PHE A 27 23.10 2.90 -10.34
N LEU A 28 22.49 3.60 -11.32
CA LEU A 28 21.94 2.94 -12.52
C LEU A 28 23.02 2.33 -13.42
N ARG A 29 24.24 2.89 -13.42
CA ARG A 29 25.39 2.27 -14.12
C ARG A 29 25.84 0.99 -13.42
N ARG A 30 25.84 0.97 -12.09
CA ARG A 30 26.21 -0.18 -11.26
C ARG A 30 25.13 -1.27 -11.27
N VAL A 31 23.87 -0.88 -11.31
CA VAL A 31 22.68 -1.75 -11.22
C VAL A 31 21.67 -1.37 -12.31
N PRO A 32 21.93 -1.71 -13.59
CA PRO A 32 21.05 -1.30 -14.69
C PRO A 32 19.68 -2.01 -14.61
N PRO A 33 18.56 -1.28 -14.66
CA PRO A 33 17.22 -1.84 -14.38
C PRO A 33 16.70 -2.83 -15.43
N LEU A 34 17.37 -2.94 -16.58
CA LEU A 34 16.96 -3.85 -17.66
C LEU A 34 17.71 -5.18 -17.66
N THR A 35 18.91 -5.23 -17.05
CA THR A 35 19.83 -6.37 -17.16
C THR A 35 20.21 -6.96 -15.83
N THR A 36 20.06 -6.23 -14.72
CA THR A 36 20.29 -6.79 -13.39
C THR A 36 19.16 -7.75 -13.03
N LEU A 37 19.53 -8.97 -12.65
CA LEU A 37 18.67 -9.94 -11.97
C LEU A 37 19.08 -10.02 -10.50
N THR A 38 18.12 -10.12 -9.60
CA THR A 38 18.35 -10.19 -8.15
C THR A 38 17.59 -11.36 -7.55
N SER A 39 18.01 -11.84 -6.38
CA SER A 39 17.36 -12.98 -5.73
C SER A 39 15.92 -12.69 -5.29
N ASP A 40 15.60 -11.42 -5.02
CA ASP A 40 14.27 -10.97 -4.64
C ASP A 40 13.44 -10.44 -5.82
N GLY A 41 14.04 -10.35 -7.02
CA GLY A 41 13.40 -9.83 -8.23
C GLY A 41 13.22 -8.29 -8.26
N TRP A 42 13.89 -7.55 -7.38
CA TRP A 42 13.73 -6.10 -7.24
C TRP A 42 15.07 -5.36 -7.16
N ILE A 43 15.09 -4.14 -7.71
CA ILE A 43 16.14 -3.15 -7.50
C ILE A 43 15.53 -2.01 -6.68
N TRP A 44 16.21 -1.57 -5.62
CA TRP A 44 15.60 -0.73 -4.59
C TRP A 44 16.24 0.66 -4.45
N CYS A 45 15.44 1.63 -4.03
CA CYS A 45 15.91 2.96 -3.61
C CYS A 45 15.12 3.40 -2.37
N ALA A 46 15.83 3.70 -1.28
CA ALA A 46 15.21 4.22 -0.06
C ALA A 46 15.35 5.74 0.02
N ASN A 47 14.35 6.42 0.57
CA ASN A 47 14.43 7.84 0.92
C ASN A 47 15.28 7.99 2.20
N PRO A 48 16.44 8.66 2.17
CA PRO A 48 17.32 8.79 3.33
C PRO A 48 16.73 9.56 4.51
N TYR A 49 15.65 10.31 4.27
CA TYR A 49 14.98 11.18 5.24
C TYR A 49 13.64 10.62 5.70
N ALA A 50 13.28 9.41 5.28
CA ALA A 50 12.08 8.74 5.74
C ALA A 50 12.18 8.33 7.22
N ARG A 51 11.03 8.16 7.85
CA ARG A 51 10.94 7.65 9.22
C ARG A 51 11.60 6.28 9.34
N ARG A 52 12.36 6.09 10.42
CA ARG A 52 13.16 4.86 10.65
C ARG A 52 12.38 3.75 11.35
N ASP A 53 11.24 4.06 11.96
CA ASP A 53 10.43 3.14 12.78
C ASP A 53 9.40 2.34 11.97
N LYS A 54 9.30 2.60 10.67
CA LYS A 54 8.41 1.87 9.76
C LYS A 54 9.16 1.48 8.51
N LYS A 55 9.21 0.20 8.18
CA LYS A 55 9.68 -0.25 6.86
C LYS A 55 8.48 -0.70 6.03
N PRO A 56 8.48 -0.39 4.72
CA PRO A 56 7.60 -1.07 3.78
C PRO A 56 7.73 -2.57 3.94
N GLU A 57 6.61 -3.28 3.84
CA GLU A 57 6.57 -4.75 3.91
C GLU A 57 6.95 -5.36 5.27
N ASP A 58 6.95 -4.60 6.37
CA ASP A 58 6.97 -5.19 7.72
C ASP A 58 5.65 -5.95 7.95
N VAL A 59 5.73 -7.29 8.03
CA VAL A 59 4.55 -8.16 8.11
C VAL A 59 4.31 -8.63 9.55
N ASP A 60 3.11 -8.34 10.06
CA ASP A 60 2.60 -8.94 11.30
C ASP A 60 1.97 -10.31 10.99
N ALA A 61 2.61 -11.38 11.48
CA ALA A 61 2.18 -12.76 11.24
C ALA A 61 0.80 -13.08 11.85
N ALA A 62 0.45 -12.48 12.99
CA ALA A 62 -0.83 -12.69 13.64
C ALA A 62 -1.98 -12.05 12.84
N TYR A 63 -1.73 -10.85 12.29
CA TYR A 63 -2.62 -10.21 11.34
C TYR A 63 -2.84 -11.07 10.09
N VAL A 64 -1.76 -11.53 9.45
CA VAL A 64 -1.86 -12.36 8.23
C VAL A 64 -2.67 -13.63 8.51
N THR A 65 -2.40 -14.31 9.62
CA THR A 65 -3.13 -15.52 10.02
C THR A 65 -4.62 -15.24 10.20
N ARG A 66 -4.98 -14.18 10.93
CA ARG A 66 -6.38 -13.79 11.16
C ARG A 66 -7.09 -13.44 9.86
N MET A 67 -6.47 -12.67 8.98
CA MET A 67 -7.09 -12.28 7.72
C MET A 67 -7.25 -13.47 6.77
N ARG A 68 -6.30 -14.42 6.76
CA ARG A 68 -6.45 -15.68 6.00
C ARG A 68 -7.65 -16.49 6.48
N GLN A 69 -7.93 -16.53 7.79
CA GLN A 69 -9.13 -17.17 8.33
C GLN A 69 -10.41 -16.48 7.86
N LEU A 70 -10.45 -15.14 7.84
CA LEU A 70 -11.60 -14.39 7.32
C LEU A 70 -11.81 -14.62 5.82
N LEU A 71 -10.73 -14.66 5.04
CA LEU A 71 -10.75 -14.96 3.62
C LEU A 71 -11.30 -16.37 3.34
N ALA A 72 -10.86 -17.36 4.11
CA ALA A 72 -11.37 -18.73 4.03
C ALA A 72 -12.87 -18.79 4.37
N ALA A 73 -13.30 -18.18 5.47
CA ALA A 73 -14.70 -18.14 5.88
C ALA A 73 -15.61 -17.46 4.84
N TYR A 74 -15.12 -16.42 4.15
CA TYR A 74 -15.85 -15.80 3.05
C TYR A 74 -16.02 -16.75 1.86
N ILE A 75 -14.98 -17.52 1.50
CA ILE A 75 -15.05 -18.52 0.43
C ILE A 75 -16.04 -19.64 0.79
N ASP A 76 -16.00 -20.16 2.02
CA ASP A 76 -16.94 -21.19 2.47
C ASP A 76 -18.39 -20.70 2.38
N LYS A 77 -18.64 -19.45 2.80
CA LYS A 77 -19.96 -18.83 2.69
C LYS A 77 -20.38 -18.65 1.24
N LYS A 78 -19.49 -18.18 0.37
CA LYS A 78 -19.75 -18.04 -1.08
C LYS A 78 -20.12 -19.38 -1.70
N THR A 79 -19.37 -20.45 -1.39
CA THR A 79 -19.63 -21.81 -1.86
C THR A 79 -20.97 -22.33 -1.37
N LYS A 80 -21.29 -22.14 -0.08
CA LYS A 80 -22.59 -22.56 0.50
C LYS A 80 -23.77 -21.87 -0.18
N ILE A 81 -23.68 -20.56 -0.43
CA ILE A 81 -24.75 -19.83 -1.12
C ILE A 81 -24.94 -20.34 -2.55
N ALA A 82 -23.84 -20.61 -3.27
CA ALA A 82 -23.92 -21.17 -4.61
C ALA A 82 -24.56 -22.57 -4.63
N GLN A 83 -24.16 -23.44 -3.71
CA GLN A 83 -24.74 -24.78 -3.57
C GLN A 83 -26.23 -24.77 -3.19
N GLN A 84 -26.64 -23.83 -2.33
CA GLN A 84 -28.05 -23.66 -1.94
C GLN A 84 -28.92 -23.04 -3.03
N ASN A 85 -28.33 -22.48 -4.09
CA ASN A 85 -29.05 -21.78 -5.15
C ASN A 85 -28.51 -22.18 -6.55
N PRO A 86 -28.59 -23.47 -6.94
CA PRO A 86 -27.91 -23.98 -8.14
C PRO A 86 -28.45 -23.40 -9.45
N THR A 87 -29.69 -22.93 -9.48
CA THR A 87 -30.34 -22.31 -10.66
C THR A 87 -30.10 -20.80 -10.75
N MET A 88 -29.44 -20.20 -9.74
CA MET A 88 -29.25 -18.76 -9.68
C MET A 88 -28.06 -18.31 -10.52
N ALA A 89 -28.26 -17.28 -11.32
CA ALA A 89 -27.18 -16.70 -12.12
C ALA A 89 -25.99 -16.25 -11.23
N PRO A 90 -24.73 -16.49 -11.65
CA PRO A 90 -23.53 -16.12 -10.87
C PRO A 90 -23.46 -14.63 -10.49
N GLY A 91 -23.96 -13.74 -11.36
CA GLY A 91 -24.04 -12.30 -11.07
C GLY A 91 -24.98 -11.96 -9.91
N THR A 92 -26.06 -12.72 -9.74
CA THR A 92 -27.00 -12.53 -8.62
C THR A 92 -26.38 -12.98 -7.30
N ILE A 93 -25.66 -14.11 -7.29
CA ILE A 93 -24.89 -14.57 -6.12
C ILE A 93 -23.83 -13.52 -5.74
N THR A 94 -23.11 -12.99 -6.74
CA THR A 94 -22.11 -11.94 -6.56
C THR A 94 -22.69 -10.69 -5.90
N ARG A 95 -23.86 -10.23 -6.35
CA ARG A 95 -24.56 -9.07 -5.78
C ARG A 95 -25.05 -9.34 -4.35
N ARG A 96 -25.54 -10.54 -4.05
CA ARG A 96 -25.94 -10.93 -2.69
C ARG A 96 -24.79 -10.90 -1.70
N LEU A 97 -23.57 -11.19 -2.16
CA LEU A 97 -22.34 -11.17 -1.35
C LEU A 97 -21.69 -9.78 -1.24
N LEU A 98 -22.28 -8.74 -1.84
CA LEU A 98 -21.68 -7.41 -1.83
C LEU A 98 -21.49 -6.86 -0.40
N PRO A 99 -22.47 -6.92 0.52
CA PRO A 99 -22.27 -6.42 1.89
C PRO A 99 -21.13 -7.14 2.63
N GLU A 100 -21.03 -8.46 2.49
CA GLU A 100 -19.96 -9.25 3.11
C GLU A 100 -18.59 -8.95 2.50
N ARG A 101 -18.54 -8.70 1.19
CA ARG A 101 -17.30 -8.32 0.52
C ARG A 101 -16.81 -6.96 0.98
N GLU A 102 -17.70 -5.98 1.10
CA GLU A 102 -17.35 -4.68 1.64
C GLU A 102 -16.90 -4.77 3.10
N ARG A 103 -17.57 -5.59 3.91
CA ARG A 103 -17.13 -5.87 5.28
C ARG A 103 -15.76 -6.53 5.33
N LEU A 104 -15.49 -7.53 4.48
CA LEU A 104 -14.19 -8.19 4.39
C LEU A 104 -13.09 -7.20 4.02
N LYS A 105 -13.36 -6.31 3.06
CA LYS A 105 -12.45 -5.22 2.67
C LYS A 105 -12.12 -4.32 3.87
N ASP A 106 -13.15 -3.91 4.61
CA ASP A 106 -13.00 -3.05 5.79
C ASP A 106 -12.25 -3.77 6.93
N ASP A 107 -12.58 -5.03 7.21
CA ASP A 107 -11.90 -5.84 8.23
C ASP A 107 -10.40 -6.00 7.93
N ILE A 108 -10.02 -6.17 6.65
CA ILE A 108 -8.62 -6.21 6.22
C ILE A 108 -7.92 -4.88 6.51
N TYR A 109 -8.52 -3.75 6.12
CA TYR A 109 -7.91 -2.43 6.35
C TYR A 109 -7.86 -2.03 7.82
N GLU A 110 -8.91 -2.29 8.61
CA GLU A 110 -8.91 -2.06 10.05
C GLU A 110 -7.90 -2.96 10.77
N GLY A 111 -7.80 -4.22 10.36
CA GLY A 111 -6.78 -5.14 10.87
C GLY A 111 -5.36 -4.64 10.58
N ALA A 112 -5.11 -4.18 9.35
CA ALA A 112 -3.80 -3.69 8.94
C ALA A 112 -3.38 -2.46 9.75
N LYS A 113 -4.32 -1.53 9.99
CA LYS A 113 -4.08 -0.36 10.86
C LYS A 113 -3.71 -0.77 12.29
N LYS A 114 -4.44 -1.71 12.88
CA LYS A 114 -4.17 -2.19 14.25
C LYS A 114 -2.81 -2.89 14.36
N ALA A 115 -2.38 -3.54 13.29
CA ALA A 115 -1.06 -4.17 13.19
C ALA A 115 0.05 -3.21 12.72
N ASN A 116 -0.24 -1.91 12.57
CA ASN A 116 0.68 -0.89 12.03
C ASN A 116 1.18 -1.18 10.59
N MET A 117 0.54 -2.09 9.86
CA MET A 117 0.83 -2.44 8.47
C MET A 117 0.17 -1.46 7.49
N THR A 118 0.58 -0.20 7.61
CA THR A 118 -0.09 0.94 6.97
C THR A 118 0.52 1.35 5.63
N CYS A 119 1.65 0.76 5.23
CA CYS A 119 2.28 1.09 3.96
C CYS A 119 1.39 0.73 2.75
N GLY A 120 1.54 1.49 1.68
CA GLY A 120 1.00 1.15 0.37
C GLY A 120 1.85 1.75 -0.74
N LYS A 121 1.49 1.44 -1.99
CA LYS A 121 2.33 1.80 -3.14
C LYS A 121 1.52 2.23 -4.35
N TRP A 122 2.00 3.27 -5.02
CA TRP A 122 1.64 3.58 -6.40
C TRP A 122 2.40 2.65 -7.35
N MET A 123 1.72 2.11 -8.36
CA MET A 123 2.29 1.19 -9.34
C MET A 123 2.33 1.83 -10.73
N LEU A 124 3.54 2.10 -11.22
CA LEU A 124 3.84 2.56 -12.57
C LEU A 124 4.20 1.37 -13.46
N PHE A 125 3.91 1.48 -14.75
CA PHE A 125 4.18 0.46 -15.76
C PHE A 125 4.83 1.09 -17.00
N PRO A 126 6.02 1.72 -16.90
CA PRO A 126 6.73 2.20 -18.08
C PRO A 126 7.06 1.04 -19.04
N THR A 127 7.17 1.36 -20.33
CA THR A 127 7.73 0.43 -21.31
C THR A 127 9.17 0.08 -20.94
N THR A 128 9.67 -1.05 -21.43
CA THR A 128 11.08 -1.44 -21.26
C THR A 128 12.03 -0.36 -21.80
N ALA A 129 11.66 0.34 -22.87
CA ALA A 129 12.44 1.43 -23.43
C ALA A 129 12.52 2.65 -22.49
N ASP A 130 11.39 3.01 -21.85
CA ASP A 130 11.31 4.16 -20.95
C ASP A 130 11.80 3.85 -19.52
N THR A 131 11.88 2.57 -19.16
CA THR A 131 12.19 2.11 -17.79
C THR A 131 13.47 2.75 -17.22
N PRO A 132 14.62 2.81 -17.93
CA PRO A 132 15.81 3.44 -17.37
C PRO A 132 15.61 4.93 -17.04
N LYS A 133 14.92 5.68 -17.91
CA LYS A 133 14.65 7.10 -17.72
C LYS A 133 13.70 7.32 -16.54
N VAL A 134 12.58 6.59 -16.52
CA VAL A 134 11.58 6.69 -15.45
C VAL A 134 12.19 6.27 -14.10
N TRP A 135 12.98 5.20 -14.08
CA TRP A 135 13.65 4.75 -12.86
C TRP A 135 14.66 5.78 -12.35
N LEU A 136 15.45 6.40 -13.22
CA LEU A 136 16.37 7.47 -12.83
C LEU A 136 15.64 8.62 -12.13
N GLN A 137 14.57 9.12 -12.73
CA GLN A 137 13.78 10.22 -12.16
C GLN A 137 13.17 9.84 -10.80
N VAL A 138 12.69 8.60 -10.65
CA VAL A 138 12.18 8.09 -9.38
C VAL A 138 13.29 8.03 -8.33
N VAL A 139 14.44 7.46 -8.67
CA VAL A 139 15.60 7.35 -7.77
C VAL A 139 16.07 8.72 -7.30
N GLU A 140 16.16 9.71 -8.20
CA GLU A 140 16.54 11.09 -7.86
C GLU A 140 15.53 11.72 -6.90
N ALA A 141 14.24 11.64 -7.19
CA ALA A 141 13.19 12.22 -6.37
C ALA A 141 13.08 11.56 -4.99
N VAL A 142 13.21 10.22 -4.92
CA VAL A 142 13.22 9.46 -3.66
C VAL A 142 14.45 9.82 -2.84
N SER A 143 15.64 9.86 -3.45
CA SER A 143 16.89 10.19 -2.76
C SER A 143 16.91 11.62 -2.23
N ALA A 144 16.24 12.55 -2.90
CA ALA A 144 16.10 13.94 -2.48
C ALA A 144 14.99 14.16 -1.43
N GLY A 145 14.33 13.10 -0.97
CA GLY A 145 13.25 13.19 0.02
C GLY A 145 11.93 13.76 -0.52
N LYS A 146 11.78 13.86 -1.85
CA LYS A 146 10.61 14.48 -2.49
C LYS A 146 9.51 13.48 -2.82
N LEU A 147 9.87 12.22 -3.02
CA LEU A 147 8.95 11.20 -3.52
C LEU A 147 9.03 9.92 -2.70
N GLY A 148 7.95 9.57 -2.02
CA GLY A 148 7.78 8.32 -1.30
C GLY A 148 8.76 8.12 -0.16
N VAL A 149 8.62 7.01 0.54
CA VAL A 149 9.59 6.54 1.54
C VAL A 149 10.56 5.52 0.97
N MET A 150 10.16 4.85 -0.10
CA MET A 150 10.95 3.84 -0.79
C MET A 150 10.39 3.64 -2.19
N ALA A 151 11.21 3.16 -3.11
CA ALA A 151 10.78 2.69 -4.41
C ALA A 151 11.51 1.41 -4.81
N LYS A 152 10.89 0.65 -5.70
CA LYS A 152 11.50 -0.54 -6.31
C LYS A 152 11.09 -0.70 -7.77
N VAL A 153 11.99 -1.23 -8.58
CA VAL A 153 11.72 -1.63 -9.97
C VAL A 153 11.93 -3.13 -10.10
N ALA A 154 10.98 -3.80 -10.77
CA ALA A 154 11.09 -5.23 -11.04
C ALA A 154 12.27 -5.49 -11.99
N THR A 155 13.03 -6.56 -11.74
CA THR A 155 14.12 -6.98 -12.63
C THR A 155 13.60 -7.60 -13.92
N GLU A 156 12.42 -8.22 -13.86
CA GLU A 156 11.80 -8.93 -14.98
C GLU A 156 10.47 -8.28 -15.42
N CYS A 157 10.11 -8.47 -16.68
CA CYS A 157 8.76 -8.17 -17.17
C CYS A 157 7.82 -9.33 -16.86
N LYS A 158 6.52 -9.03 -16.74
CA LYS A 158 5.52 -10.11 -16.81
C LYS A 158 5.57 -10.77 -18.18
N GLN A 159 5.40 -12.09 -18.21
CA GLN A 159 5.22 -12.84 -19.46
C GLN A 159 4.13 -12.15 -20.30
N SER A 160 4.39 -11.91 -21.59
CA SER A 160 3.55 -11.16 -22.55
C SER A 160 3.42 -9.64 -22.35
N SER A 161 4.18 -9.02 -21.43
CA SER A 161 4.21 -7.56 -21.25
C SER A 161 5.55 -6.97 -21.66
N ASN A 162 5.52 -5.83 -22.36
CA ASN A 162 6.71 -5.02 -22.60
C ASN A 162 6.97 -3.99 -21.48
N GLU A 163 6.20 -4.02 -20.39
CA GLU A 163 6.22 -3.05 -19.29
C GLU A 163 6.96 -3.58 -18.06
N ARG A 164 7.69 -2.69 -17.38
CA ARG A 164 8.35 -2.97 -16.09
C ARG A 164 7.52 -2.38 -14.95
N LEU A 165 7.31 -3.13 -13.88
CA LEU A 165 6.64 -2.59 -12.70
C LEU A 165 7.62 -1.73 -11.88
N ILE A 166 7.27 -0.47 -11.64
CA ILE A 166 7.90 0.38 -10.63
C ILE A 166 6.88 0.67 -9.54
N CYS A 167 7.27 0.45 -8.29
CA CYS A 167 6.46 0.73 -7.11
C CYS A 167 7.06 1.89 -6.33
N ILE A 168 6.23 2.85 -5.92
CA ILE A 168 6.62 3.98 -5.07
C ILE A 168 5.75 3.93 -3.80
N TYR A 169 6.40 3.76 -2.66
CA TYR A 169 5.73 3.53 -1.37
C TYR A 169 5.40 4.84 -0.65
N THR A 170 4.28 4.84 0.05
CA THR A 170 3.92 5.85 1.05
C THR A 170 3.77 5.18 2.42
N GLU A 171 3.85 5.97 3.49
CA GLU A 171 3.84 5.47 4.87
C GLU A 171 2.48 4.93 5.31
N ASP A 172 1.40 5.55 4.83
CA ASP A 172 0.04 5.28 5.31
C ASP A 172 -0.98 5.36 4.17
N PHE A 173 -1.53 4.21 3.79
CA PHE A 173 -2.57 4.08 2.77
C PHE A 173 -3.90 4.76 3.15
N THR A 174 -4.11 5.05 4.43
CA THR A 174 -5.31 5.76 4.92
C THR A 174 -5.14 7.27 4.91
N ASN A 175 -3.90 7.77 4.82
CA ASN A 175 -3.63 9.19 4.66
C ASN A 175 -3.81 9.61 3.21
N VAL A 176 -5.07 9.82 2.80
CA VAL A 176 -5.42 10.21 1.42
C VAL A 176 -4.75 11.52 1.00
N VAL A 177 -4.49 12.43 1.95
CA VAL A 177 -3.79 13.70 1.68
C VAL A 177 -2.35 13.43 1.23
N ASP A 178 -1.64 12.57 1.95
CA ASP A 178 -0.29 12.13 1.58
C ASP A 178 -0.29 11.35 0.26
N VAL A 179 -1.21 10.40 0.10
CA VAL A 179 -1.37 9.61 -1.14
C VAL A 179 -1.59 10.52 -2.35
N ARG A 180 -2.43 11.56 -2.23
CA ARG A 180 -2.61 12.58 -3.27
C ARG A 180 -1.35 13.41 -3.46
N ARG A 181 -0.72 13.92 -2.39
CA ARG A 181 0.53 14.70 -2.49
C ARG A 181 1.57 13.95 -3.31
N GLN A 182 1.76 12.65 -3.03
CA GLN A 182 2.70 11.82 -3.77
C GLN A 182 2.32 11.66 -5.24
N LEU A 183 1.02 11.58 -5.54
CA LEU A 183 0.54 11.55 -6.92
C LEU A 183 0.78 12.87 -7.66
N GLU A 184 0.56 14.02 -7.01
CA GLU A 184 0.85 15.34 -7.57
C GLU A 184 2.35 15.50 -7.84
N THR A 185 3.22 15.10 -6.89
CA THR A 185 4.67 15.10 -7.13
C THR A 185 5.05 14.26 -8.35
N MET A 186 4.45 13.08 -8.53
CA MET A 186 4.69 12.25 -9.73
C MET A 186 4.22 12.96 -11.02
N ALA A 187 3.14 13.73 -10.96
CA ALA A 187 2.65 14.49 -12.11
C ALA A 187 3.59 15.65 -12.48
N ASP A 188 4.12 16.35 -11.48
CA ASP A 188 5.10 17.43 -11.68
C ASP A 188 6.44 16.92 -12.23
N LEU A 189 6.79 15.67 -11.92
CA LEU A 189 7.94 14.96 -12.49
C LEU A 189 7.64 14.34 -13.87
N HIS A 190 6.44 14.54 -14.40
CA HIS A 190 5.96 13.95 -15.67
C HIS A 190 5.96 12.41 -15.71
N LEU A 191 5.89 11.75 -14.55
CA LEU A 191 5.78 10.29 -14.44
C LEU A 191 4.34 9.81 -14.67
N VAL A 192 3.36 10.68 -14.43
CA VAL A 192 1.94 10.45 -14.67
C VAL A 192 1.30 11.69 -15.28
N GLN A 193 0.19 11.50 -16.00
CA GLN A 193 -0.59 12.62 -16.53
C GLN A 193 -1.81 12.87 -15.65
N ARG A 194 -2.10 14.14 -15.38
CA ARG A 194 -3.30 14.57 -14.63
C ARG A 194 -4.58 14.25 -15.39
N GLN A 195 -4.54 14.36 -16.72
CA GLN A 195 -5.65 14.10 -17.63
C GLN A 195 -5.17 13.38 -18.88
N GLY A 196 -6.04 12.59 -19.51
CA GLY A 196 -5.78 11.93 -20.80
C GLY A 196 -4.83 10.72 -20.76
N GLY A 197 -4.03 10.55 -19.71
CA GLY A 197 -3.09 9.42 -19.59
C GLY A 197 -3.73 8.13 -19.07
N ARG A 198 -2.99 7.02 -19.24
CA ARG A 198 -3.34 5.72 -18.65
C ARG A 198 -3.38 5.83 -17.11
N PRO A 199 -4.48 5.44 -16.45
CA PRO A 199 -4.55 5.46 -15.00
C PRO A 199 -3.50 4.52 -14.37
N ILE A 200 -2.90 4.97 -13.27
CA ILE A 200 -2.12 4.13 -12.38
C ILE A 200 -2.92 3.82 -11.13
N TYR A 201 -2.49 2.79 -10.40
CA TYR A 201 -3.25 2.26 -9.27
C TYR A 201 -2.43 2.24 -8.00
N TYR A 202 -3.09 2.53 -6.90
CA TYR A 202 -2.53 2.46 -5.56
C TYR A 202 -3.00 1.18 -4.86
N LYS A 203 -2.07 0.41 -4.29
CA LYS A 203 -2.35 -0.84 -3.58
C LYS A 203 -1.76 -0.81 -2.18
N ALA A 204 -2.57 -1.11 -1.17
CA ALA A 204 -2.10 -1.30 0.20
C ALA A 204 -1.22 -2.56 0.31
N ASP A 205 -0.17 -2.52 1.13
CA ASP A 205 0.72 -3.67 1.37
C ASP A 205 -0.03 -4.83 2.02
N ALA A 206 -1.03 -4.52 2.87
CA ALA A 206 -1.98 -5.47 3.43
C ALA A 206 -2.54 -6.46 2.39
N TYR A 207 -2.86 -6.00 1.18
CA TYR A 207 -3.35 -6.87 0.11
C TYR A 207 -2.24 -7.69 -0.55
N THR A 208 -1.02 -7.15 -0.58
CA THR A 208 0.15 -7.88 -1.10
C THR A 208 0.52 -9.03 -0.17
N CYS A 209 0.51 -8.82 1.15
CA CYS A 209 0.77 -9.85 2.16
C CYS A 209 -0.30 -10.97 2.21
N LEU A 210 -1.47 -10.72 1.63
CA LEU A 210 -2.59 -11.67 1.57
C LEU A 210 -2.79 -12.26 0.16
N ASP A 211 -1.87 -12.01 -0.75
CA ASP A 211 -1.93 -12.50 -2.15
C ASP A 211 -3.20 -12.07 -2.89
N ILE A 212 -3.75 -10.91 -2.56
CA ILE A 212 -4.94 -10.34 -3.22
C ILE A 212 -4.48 -9.59 -4.48
N TYR A 213 -4.59 -10.25 -5.63
CA TYR A 213 -4.34 -9.69 -6.96
C TYR A 213 -5.64 -9.48 -7.75
N SER A 214 -5.56 -9.01 -9.00
CA SER A 214 -6.74 -8.57 -9.79
C SER A 214 -7.80 -9.64 -10.01
N ASP A 215 -7.38 -10.90 -10.06
CA ASP A 215 -8.19 -12.10 -10.31
C ASP A 215 -8.49 -12.91 -9.04
N ASN A 216 -8.41 -12.26 -7.86
CA ASN A 216 -8.65 -12.93 -6.59
C ASN A 216 -10.07 -13.55 -6.49
N PRO A 217 -10.22 -14.70 -5.81
CA PRO A 217 -11.50 -15.43 -5.73
C PRO A 217 -12.55 -14.70 -4.87
N TYR A 218 -12.14 -13.69 -4.10
CA TYR A 218 -13.00 -12.94 -3.19
C TYR A 218 -13.85 -11.89 -3.94
N GLY A 219 -13.42 -11.50 -5.14
CA GLY A 219 -14.02 -10.42 -5.92
C GLY A 219 -13.69 -9.03 -5.37
N LEU A 220 -12.65 -8.92 -4.54
CA LEU A 220 -12.15 -7.65 -4.01
C LEU A 220 -11.42 -6.89 -5.11
N LYS A 221 -11.55 -5.56 -5.15
CA LYS A 221 -10.72 -4.72 -6.03
C LYS A 221 -9.30 -4.70 -5.47
N ALA A 222 -8.31 -5.13 -6.23
CA ALA A 222 -6.92 -5.21 -5.77
C ALA A 222 -6.20 -3.84 -5.65
N SER A 223 -6.89 -2.74 -5.99
CA SER A 223 -6.42 -1.37 -5.82
C SER A 223 -7.39 -0.55 -4.99
N GLN A 224 -6.84 0.24 -4.08
CA GLN A 224 -7.59 1.12 -3.19
C GLN A 224 -7.96 2.43 -3.90
N TYR A 225 -7.01 3.01 -4.62
CA TYR A 225 -7.20 4.24 -5.39
C TYR A 225 -6.74 4.07 -6.84
N SER A 226 -7.29 4.88 -7.74
CA SER A 226 -6.73 5.11 -9.06
C SER A 226 -6.31 6.57 -9.18
N SER A 227 -5.29 6.86 -10.01
CA SER A 227 -4.88 8.26 -10.24
C SER A 227 -6.02 9.09 -10.82
N LYS A 228 -6.81 8.51 -11.72
CA LYS A 228 -8.01 9.14 -12.30
C LYS A 228 -8.98 9.60 -11.21
N ASP A 229 -9.29 8.73 -10.25
CA ASP A 229 -10.23 9.06 -9.18
C ASP A 229 -9.65 10.15 -8.26
N ILE A 230 -8.37 10.07 -7.91
CA ILE A 230 -7.72 11.03 -7.00
C ILE A 230 -7.60 12.42 -7.64
N PHE A 231 -7.26 12.52 -8.93
CA PHE A 231 -7.19 13.81 -9.65
C PHE A 231 -8.58 14.42 -9.91
N ALA A 232 -9.62 13.59 -10.02
CA ALA A 232 -11.00 14.08 -10.17
C ALA A 232 -11.63 14.57 -8.85
N MET A 233 -11.02 14.27 -7.69
CA MET A 233 -11.52 14.71 -6.40
C MET A 233 -11.19 16.19 -6.15
N PRO A 234 -12.18 17.03 -5.76
CA PRO A 234 -11.92 18.42 -5.42
C PRO A 234 -11.05 18.54 -4.16
N GLU A 235 -10.10 19.48 -4.16
CA GLU A 235 -9.11 19.67 -3.08
C GLU A 235 -9.74 19.92 -1.69
N THR A 236 -10.96 20.46 -1.66
CA THR A 236 -11.66 20.89 -0.43
C THR A 236 -12.12 19.74 0.49
N LYS A 237 -12.21 18.49 0.00
CA LYS A 237 -12.56 17.32 0.84
C LYS A 237 -11.41 16.79 1.70
N ASN A 238 -10.21 17.36 1.57
CA ASN A 238 -9.05 16.95 2.38
C ASN A 238 -9.14 17.41 3.85
N LYS A 239 -9.79 18.55 4.13
CA LYS A 239 -9.88 19.11 5.49
C LYS A 239 -10.88 18.37 6.40
N SER A 240 -11.87 17.66 5.85
CA SER A 240 -12.83 16.87 6.64
C SER A 240 -12.26 15.54 7.13
N ALA A 241 -11.15 15.07 6.56
CA ALA A 241 -10.42 13.90 7.07
C ALA A 241 -9.49 14.27 8.25
N GLU A 242 -9.06 15.53 8.33
CA GLU A 242 -8.24 16.08 9.43
C GLU A 242 -9.04 16.33 10.72
N SER A 243 -10.37 16.43 10.65
CA SER A 243 -11.19 16.93 11.76
C SER A 243 -11.97 15.87 12.56
N ARG A 244 -11.69 14.57 12.43
CA ARG A 244 -12.26 13.56 13.35
C ARG A 244 -11.32 13.39 14.55
N PRO A 245 -11.68 13.85 15.76
CA PRO A 245 -10.83 13.63 16.92
C PRO A 245 -10.80 12.14 17.24
N GLN A 246 -9.62 11.55 17.29
CA GLN A 246 -9.40 10.28 17.99
C GLN A 246 -9.80 10.51 19.45
N LYS A 247 -10.89 9.88 19.90
CA LYS A 247 -11.21 9.83 21.32
C LYS A 247 -10.04 9.17 22.04
N ARG A 248 -9.23 9.98 22.74
CA ARG A 248 -8.31 9.49 23.76
C ARG A 248 -9.14 8.82 24.84
N LEU A 249 -8.93 7.52 25.01
CA LEU A 249 -9.20 6.87 26.28
C LEU A 249 -8.11 7.36 27.23
N THR A 250 -8.46 8.29 28.12
CA THR A 250 -7.68 8.56 29.32
C THR A 250 -8.34 7.83 30.47
N ASP A 251 -7.57 6.92 31.07
CA ASP A 251 -7.90 6.26 32.32
C ASP A 251 -8.05 7.28 33.45
N GLY A 252 -9.03 6.99 34.32
CA GLY A 252 -9.04 7.46 35.70
C GLY A 252 -10.04 8.56 36.03
N GLU A 253 -11.27 8.17 36.36
CA GLU A 253 -12.01 8.80 37.47
C GLU A 253 -12.85 7.75 38.23
N PHE A 254 -12.27 7.34 39.36
CA PHE A 254 -12.84 6.98 40.65
C PHE A 254 -14.31 6.49 40.79
N PHE A 255 -14.41 5.29 41.38
CA PHE A 255 -15.28 4.88 42.50
C PHE A 255 -16.71 5.47 42.58
N LYS A 256 -17.70 4.61 42.32
CA LYS A 256 -18.86 4.49 43.20
C LYS A 256 -19.13 3.01 43.51
N THR A 257 -18.86 2.67 44.76
CA THR A 257 -19.28 1.45 45.45
C THR A 257 -20.77 1.20 45.23
N ARG A 258 -21.14 -0.02 44.83
CA ARG A 258 -22.49 -0.57 45.01
C ARG A 258 -22.39 -1.85 45.82
N GLU A 259 -23.15 -1.86 46.88
CA GLU A 259 -23.25 -2.88 47.90
C GLU A 259 -23.65 -4.26 47.33
N SER A 260 -23.12 -5.30 47.98
CA SER A 260 -23.40 -6.71 47.74
C SER A 260 -24.71 -7.13 48.44
N PRO A 261 -25.64 -7.82 47.77
CA PRO A 261 -26.75 -8.48 48.44
C PRO A 261 -26.52 -10.00 48.43
N PHE A 262 -25.74 -10.51 49.38
CA PHE A 262 -25.82 -11.91 49.78
C PHE A 262 -25.84 -12.01 51.31
N LYS A 263 -27.07 -12.00 51.84
CA LYS A 263 -27.37 -12.53 53.18
C LYS A 263 -27.68 -14.01 53.03
N LYS A 264 -26.97 -14.82 53.81
CA LYS A 264 -27.23 -16.23 54.07
C LYS A 264 -28.66 -16.45 54.54
N ARG A 265 -29.31 -17.49 54.00
CA ARG A 265 -29.87 -18.61 54.76
C ARG A 265 -29.58 -19.89 54.01
#